data_AF-A0A210PAY2-F1
#
_entry.id   AF-A0A210PAY2-F1
#
_cell.length_a   1.000
_cell.length_b   1.000
_cell.length_c   1.000
_cell.angle_alpha   90.00
_cell.angle_beta   90.00
_cell.angle_gamma   90.00
#
_symmetry.space_group_name_H-M   'P 1'
#
loop_
_entity.id
_entity.type
_entity.pdbx_description
1 polymer ?
#
loop_
_entity_poly.entity_id
_entity_poly.type
_entity_poly.pdbx_seq_one_letter_code
_entity_poly.pdbx_strand_id
1 'polypeptide(L)'
;MIEKRSNPIFKTFIWVVLAIVLTAIFFVENNTIQMILMMLLPPLGYSAFLPFRISWLFLGPVTDLFFYSALKNMFLNKDLQQLGTVLMVVIIAALAVYVVTEFVFYKKRLKGTKPFFKEVSEAKLQTGPLVFNEAALQDSQMTESEQEFFRSEMKKYHKKYEYLCNVDSEIKLMLPTYSEDMKVMDGIFRELLNAPVQLLSASDFLYQDLPDYVNLVRATENVLDNVIKEADDKKILSEVPDKIALISTHLQKDFKKITDSEREELKKQLRQVQTIRNGID
;
A
#
# COMPACT_ATOMS: atom_id res chain seq x y z
N MET A 1 -6.96 -2.12 2.02
CA MET A 1 -7.98 -3.03 2.59
C MET A 1 -9.19 -2.20 2.93
N ILE A 2 -10.35 -2.45 2.29
CA ILE A 2 -11.56 -1.65 2.45
C ILE A 2 -12.06 -1.85 3.88
N GLU A 3 -11.96 -0.77 4.67
CA GLU A 3 -12.53 -0.70 6.01
C GLU A 3 -14.04 -0.90 5.87
N LYS A 4 -14.54 -2.04 6.34
CA LYS A 4 -15.96 -2.39 6.29
C LYS A 4 -16.70 -1.32 7.08
N ARG A 5 -17.33 -0.36 6.38
CA ARG A 5 -18.14 0.71 6.99
C ARG A 5 -19.02 0.08 8.06
N SER A 6 -18.77 0.47 9.30
CA SER A 6 -19.52 0.05 10.48
C SER A 6 -21.03 0.19 10.20
N ASN A 7 -21.77 -0.91 10.37
CA ASN A 7 -23.21 -0.96 10.11
C ASN A 7 -23.91 0.07 11.02
N PRO A 8 -24.69 1.03 10.46
CA PRO A 8 -25.34 2.06 11.26
C PRO A 8 -26.25 1.51 12.36
N ILE A 9 -26.84 0.32 12.16
CA ILE A 9 -27.70 -0.38 13.13
C ILE A 9 -26.88 -0.82 14.37
N PHE A 10 -25.61 -1.17 14.19
CA PHE A 10 -24.75 -1.57 15.30
C PHE A 10 -24.37 -0.35 16.16
N LYS A 11 -24.18 0.81 15.54
CA LYS A 11 -23.88 2.05 16.28
C LYS A 11 -25.08 2.53 17.09
N THR A 12 -26.29 2.46 16.55
CA THR A 12 -27.51 2.85 17.29
C THR A 12 -27.76 1.93 18.48
N PHE A 13 -27.49 0.63 18.34
CA PHE A 13 -27.57 -0.32 19.46
C PHE A 13 -26.60 0.03 20.61
N ILE A 14 -25.35 0.40 20.30
CA ILE A 14 -24.36 0.83 21.31
C ILE A 14 -24.85 2.05 22.09
N TRP A 15 -25.45 3.04 21.41
CA TRP A 15 -26.00 4.23 22.08
C TRP A 15 -27.16 3.91 23.01
N VAL A 16 -28.03 2.97 22.63
CA VAL A 16 -29.13 2.50 23.49
C VAL A 16 -28.57 1.80 24.72
N VAL A 17 -27.59 0.92 24.56
CA VAL A 17 -26.94 0.22 25.69
C VAL A 17 -26.22 1.22 26.62
N LEU A 18 -25.51 2.20 26.06
CA LEU A 18 -24.84 3.26 26.84
C LEU A 18 -25.85 4.06 27.66
N ALA A 19 -26.98 4.46 27.06
CA ALA A 19 -28.03 5.19 27.75
C ALA A 19 -28.63 4.37 28.90
N ILE A 20 -28.87 3.08 28.68
CA ILE A 20 -29.36 2.16 29.72
C ILE A 20 -28.35 2.06 30.87
N VAL A 21 -27.06 1.88 30.59
CA VAL A 21 -26.00 1.79 31.61
C VAL A 21 -25.88 3.09 32.39
N LEU A 22 -25.93 4.26 31.72
CA LEU A 22 -25.95 5.56 32.37
C LEU A 22 -27.14 5.71 33.32
N THR A 23 -28.35 5.33 32.88
CA THR A 23 -29.53 5.37 33.75
C THR A 23 -29.41 4.40 34.94
N ALA A 24 -28.90 3.20 34.73
CA ALA A 24 -28.74 2.21 35.78
C ALA A 24 -27.80 2.68 36.90
N ILE A 25 -26.74 3.43 36.58
CA ILE A 25 -25.80 3.97 37.58
C ILE A 25 -26.48 4.90 38.60
N PHE A 26 -27.53 5.63 38.19
CA PHE A 26 -28.26 6.55 39.07
C PHE A 26 -29.28 5.86 39.98
N PHE A 27 -29.79 4.68 39.60
CA PHE A 27 -30.84 3.97 40.34
C PHE A 27 -30.34 2.76 41.14
N VAL A 28 -29.07 2.37 40.98
CA VAL A 28 -28.47 1.25 41.72
C VAL A 28 -27.94 1.74 43.07
N GLU A 29 -28.57 1.28 44.16
CA GLU A 29 -28.13 1.55 45.53
C GLU A 29 -26.94 0.68 45.98
N ASN A 30 -26.69 -0.43 45.27
CA ASN A 30 -25.58 -1.31 45.58
C ASN A 30 -24.26 -0.76 45.02
N ASN A 31 -23.42 -0.21 45.92
CA ASN A 31 -22.11 0.35 45.62
C ASN A 31 -21.21 -0.57 44.76
N THR A 32 -21.34 -1.89 44.91
CA THR A 32 -20.58 -2.87 44.13
C THR A 32 -21.02 -2.92 42.67
N ILE A 33 -22.33 -2.94 42.44
CA ILE A 33 -22.90 -2.97 41.08
C ILE A 33 -22.65 -1.62 40.39
N GLN A 34 -22.75 -0.52 41.15
CA GLN A 34 -22.46 0.82 40.64
C GLN A 34 -21.01 0.96 40.17
N MET A 35 -20.05 0.41 40.91
CA MET A 35 -18.64 0.39 40.52
C MET A 35 -18.41 -0.39 39.21
N ILE A 36 -19.03 -1.56 39.06
CA ILE A 36 -18.93 -2.37 37.83
C ILE A 36 -19.52 -1.60 36.64
N LEU A 37 -20.66 -0.95 36.82
CA LEU A 37 -21.30 -0.14 35.77
C LEU A 37 -20.45 1.08 35.38
N MET A 38 -19.77 1.72 36.34
CA MET A 38 -18.85 2.82 36.06
C MET A 38 -17.64 2.37 35.24
N MET A 39 -17.11 1.17 35.49
CA MET A 39 -15.98 0.60 34.72
C MET A 39 -16.40 0.13 33.30
N LEU A 40 -17.68 -0.21 33.09
CA LEU A 40 -18.18 -0.55 31.75
C LEU A 40 -18.42 0.68 30.87
N LEU A 41 -18.49 1.87 31.47
CA LEU A 41 -18.89 3.10 30.78
C LEU A 41 -17.83 3.58 29.77
N PRO A 42 -16.53 3.64 30.10
CA PRO A 42 -15.50 4.04 29.14
C PRO A 42 -15.41 3.14 27.89
N PRO A 43 -15.31 1.79 27.98
CA PRO A 43 -15.22 0.95 26.79
C PRO A 43 -16.50 1.03 25.93
N LEU A 44 -17.68 1.17 26.54
CA LEU A 44 -18.93 1.41 25.81
C LEU A 44 -18.91 2.74 25.07
N GLY A 45 -18.48 3.83 25.71
CA GLY A 45 -18.34 5.15 25.08
C GLY A 45 -17.37 5.13 23.89
N TYR A 46 -16.19 4.52 24.06
CA TYR A 46 -15.22 4.41 22.98
C TYR A 46 -15.70 3.53 21.83
N SER A 47 -16.53 2.53 22.09
CA SER A 47 -17.05 1.62 21.04
C SER A 47 -17.97 2.30 20.02
N ALA A 48 -18.47 3.51 20.30
CA ALA A 48 -19.24 4.30 19.34
C ALA A 48 -18.39 4.88 18.20
N PHE A 49 -17.10 5.14 18.46
CA PHE A 49 -16.20 5.85 17.54
C PHE A 49 -15.04 4.98 17.04
N LEU A 50 -14.60 4.01 17.85
CA LEU A 50 -13.39 3.24 17.61
C LEU A 50 -13.70 1.74 17.45
N PRO A 51 -12.83 0.99 16.75
CA PRO A 51 -12.97 -0.46 16.64
C PRO A 51 -12.98 -1.15 18.00
N PHE A 52 -13.78 -2.21 18.12
CA PHE A 52 -13.93 -3.01 19.35
C PHE A 52 -12.61 -3.28 20.08
N ARG A 53 -11.54 -3.61 19.34
CA ARG A 53 -10.23 -3.93 19.92
C ARG A 53 -9.60 -2.73 20.64
N ILE A 54 -9.64 -1.56 20.04
CA ILE A 54 -9.05 -0.35 20.61
C ILE A 54 -9.91 0.10 21.81
N SER A 55 -11.24 0.04 21.67
CA SER A 55 -12.16 0.47 22.71
C SER A 55 -12.16 -0.43 23.95
N TRP A 56 -12.27 -1.75 23.77
CA TRP A 56 -12.46 -2.71 24.86
C TRP A 56 -11.18 -3.33 25.39
N LEU A 57 -10.12 -3.44 24.59
CA LEU A 57 -8.88 -4.08 25.01
C LEU A 57 -7.75 -3.09 25.32
N PHE A 58 -7.89 -1.81 24.97
CA PHE A 58 -6.88 -0.79 25.23
C PHE A 58 -7.42 0.44 25.95
N LEU A 59 -8.19 1.31 25.27
CA LEU A 59 -8.60 2.60 25.83
C LEU A 59 -9.49 2.45 27.07
N GLY A 60 -10.52 1.59 27.03
CA GLY A 60 -11.37 1.31 28.19
C GLY A 60 -10.55 0.82 29.39
N PRO A 61 -9.80 -0.29 29.28
CA PRO A 61 -8.92 -0.78 30.34
C PRO A 61 -7.93 0.26 30.89
N VAL A 62 -7.33 1.09 30.02
CA VAL A 62 -6.41 2.17 30.44
C VAL A 62 -7.16 3.24 31.25
N THR A 63 -8.34 3.65 30.81
CA THR A 63 -9.15 4.62 31.57
C THR A 63 -9.68 4.04 32.87
N ASP A 64 -10.03 2.77 32.91
CA ASP A 64 -10.50 2.08 34.12
C ASP A 64 -9.37 1.97 35.16
N LEU A 65 -8.13 1.73 34.72
CA LEU A 65 -6.95 1.76 35.60
C LEU A 65 -6.74 3.14 36.21
N PHE A 66 -6.84 4.19 35.39
CA PHE A 66 -6.68 5.56 35.85
C PHE A 66 -7.77 5.94 36.85
N PHE A 67 -9.03 5.60 36.54
CA PHE A 67 -10.18 5.86 37.38
C PHE A 67 -10.12 5.10 38.71
N TYR A 68 -9.80 3.80 38.67
CA TYR A 68 -9.62 3.00 39.87
C TYR A 68 -8.47 3.53 40.73
N SER A 69 -7.32 3.87 40.15
CA SER A 69 -6.18 4.43 40.89
C SER A 69 -6.53 5.76 41.57
N ALA A 70 -7.25 6.64 40.87
CA ALA A 70 -7.67 7.95 41.39
C ALA A 70 -8.72 7.83 42.53
N LEU A 71 -9.62 6.86 42.45
CA LEU A 71 -10.74 6.71 43.39
C LEU A 71 -10.55 5.59 44.43
N LYS A 72 -9.45 4.83 44.38
CA LYS A 72 -9.16 3.72 45.31
C LYS A 72 -9.29 4.12 46.78
N ASN A 73 -8.91 5.35 47.10
CA ASN A 73 -8.96 5.90 48.46
C ASN A 73 -10.37 6.37 48.88
N MET A 74 -11.28 6.57 47.93
CA MET A 74 -12.67 6.97 48.17
C MET A 74 -13.57 5.76 48.48
N PHE A 75 -13.17 4.56 48.03
CA PHE A 75 -13.85 3.29 48.34
C PHE A 75 -13.25 2.67 49.62
N LEU A 76 -13.75 3.11 50.79
CA LEU A 76 -13.30 2.72 52.13
C LEU A 76 -13.72 1.31 52.59
N ASN A 77 -14.61 0.64 51.85
CA ASN A 77 -15.10 -0.69 52.21
C ASN A 77 -14.12 -1.79 51.79
N LYS A 78 -13.74 -2.65 52.73
CA LYS A 78 -12.81 -3.78 52.49
C LYS A 78 -13.27 -4.70 51.35
N ASP A 79 -14.58 -4.95 51.23
CA ASP A 79 -15.13 -5.81 50.18
C ASP A 79 -15.04 -5.16 48.79
N LEU A 80 -15.25 -3.83 48.69
CA LEU A 80 -15.06 -3.10 47.43
C LEU A 80 -13.58 -3.06 47.02
N GLN A 81 -12.67 -2.95 47.99
CA GLN A 81 -11.23 -2.98 47.72
C GLN A 81 -10.79 -4.35 47.18
N GLN A 82 -11.31 -5.45 47.75
CA GLN A 82 -11.02 -6.80 47.24
C GLN A 82 -11.52 -6.98 45.81
N LEU A 83 -12.76 -6.59 45.52
CA LEU A 83 -13.30 -6.65 44.15
C LEU A 83 -12.51 -5.77 43.18
N GLY A 84 -12.13 -4.56 43.58
CA GLY A 84 -11.28 -3.67 42.79
C GLY A 84 -9.92 -4.28 42.46
N THR A 85 -9.30 -4.99 43.39
CA THR A 85 -8.05 -5.71 43.12
C THR A 85 -8.21 -6.86 42.13
N VAL A 86 -9.32 -7.61 42.19
CA VAL A 86 -9.61 -8.68 41.22
C VAL A 86 -9.85 -8.10 39.82
N LEU A 87 -10.61 -7.00 39.72
CA LEU A 87 -10.88 -6.31 38.45
C LEU A 87 -9.61 -5.74 37.82
N MET A 88 -8.66 -5.24 38.62
CA MET A 88 -7.35 -4.81 38.12
C MET A 88 -6.58 -5.94 37.44
N VAL A 89 -6.62 -7.16 38.00
CA VAL A 89 -5.96 -8.33 37.38
C VAL A 89 -6.59 -8.65 36.03
N VAL A 90 -7.92 -8.57 35.93
CA VAL A 90 -8.66 -8.78 34.67
C VAL A 90 -8.31 -7.71 33.63
N ILE A 91 -8.21 -6.44 34.04
CA ILE A 91 -7.83 -5.32 33.18
C ILE A 91 -6.41 -5.48 32.64
N ILE A 92 -5.45 -5.87 33.49
CA ILE A 92 -4.07 -6.13 33.09
C ILE A 92 -4.02 -7.30 32.10
N ALA A 93 -4.81 -8.36 32.33
CA ALA A 93 -4.91 -9.48 31.40
C ALA A 93 -5.48 -9.04 30.03
N ALA A 94 -6.49 -8.17 30.00
CA ALA A 94 -7.05 -7.62 28.76
C ALA A 94 -6.00 -6.82 27.96
N LEU A 95 -5.18 -6.00 28.64
CA LEU A 95 -4.08 -5.26 28.02
C LEU A 95 -2.98 -6.20 27.49
N ALA A 96 -2.66 -7.27 28.22
CA ALA A 96 -1.72 -8.28 27.74
C ALA A 96 -2.23 -8.97 26.47
N VAL A 97 -3.52 -9.31 26.42
CA VAL A 97 -4.18 -9.84 25.21
C VAL A 97 -4.11 -8.84 24.07
N TYR A 98 -4.34 -7.55 24.31
CA TYR A 98 -4.19 -6.50 23.30
C TYR A 98 -2.78 -6.50 22.69
N VAL A 99 -1.73 -6.49 23.52
CA VAL A 99 -0.34 -6.50 23.06
C VAL A 99 -0.03 -7.74 22.20
N VAL A 100 -0.50 -8.92 22.61
CA VAL A 100 -0.33 -10.15 21.83
C VAL A 100 -1.06 -10.06 20.48
N THR A 101 -2.29 -9.54 20.46
CA THR A 101 -3.02 -9.36 19.21
C THR A 101 -2.33 -8.37 18.28
N GLU A 102 -1.89 -7.21 18.77
CA GLU A 102 -1.13 -6.24 17.98
C GLU A 102 0.20 -6.82 17.49
N PHE A 103 0.87 -7.66 18.28
CA PHE A 103 2.09 -8.34 17.83
C PHE A 103 1.82 -9.35 16.71
N VAL A 104 0.70 -10.09 16.78
CA VAL A 104 0.26 -11.00 15.72
C VAL A 104 -0.12 -10.21 14.46
N PHE A 105 -0.84 -9.08 14.60
CA PHE A 105 -1.18 -8.21 13.48
C PHE A 105 0.04 -7.50 12.90
N TYR A 106 1.00 -7.10 13.73
CA TYR A 106 2.28 -6.51 13.31
C TYR A 106 3.11 -7.53 12.53
N LYS A 107 3.25 -8.77 13.04
CA LYS A 107 3.86 -9.88 12.29
C LYS A 107 3.11 -10.20 11.00
N LYS A 108 1.77 -10.14 11.00
CA LYS A 108 0.95 -10.35 9.81
C LYS A 108 1.03 -9.18 8.82
N ARG A 109 1.22 -7.93 9.28
CA ARG A 109 1.51 -6.76 8.43
C ARG A 109 2.91 -6.87 7.83
N LEU A 110 3.93 -7.23 8.61
CA LEU A 110 5.28 -7.52 8.11
C LEU A 110 5.33 -8.70 7.13
N LYS A 111 4.56 -9.76 7.37
CA LYS A 111 4.42 -10.90 6.45
C LYS A 111 3.42 -10.64 5.33
N GLY A 112 2.60 -9.60 5.42
CA GLY A 112 1.61 -9.19 4.44
C GLY A 112 2.11 -8.07 3.54
N THR A 113 3.17 -7.35 3.89
CA THR A 113 3.89 -6.46 2.98
C THR A 113 4.89 -7.24 2.13
N LYS A 114 5.53 -8.28 2.69
CA LYS A 114 6.46 -9.15 1.94
C LYS A 114 5.89 -9.75 0.64
N PRO A 115 4.70 -10.37 0.61
CA PRO A 115 4.15 -10.98 -0.61
C PRO A 115 3.53 -9.97 -1.57
N PHE A 116 3.10 -8.78 -1.12
CA PHE A 116 2.63 -7.74 -2.03
C PHE A 116 3.78 -7.02 -2.73
N PHE A 117 4.92 -6.82 -2.05
CA PHE A 117 6.15 -6.38 -2.70
C PHE A 117 6.75 -7.50 -3.57
N LYS A 118 6.66 -8.75 -3.13
CA LYS A 118 7.20 -9.88 -3.87
C LYS A 118 6.37 -10.20 -5.11
N GLU A 119 5.04 -10.29 -5.09
CA GLU A 119 4.20 -10.52 -6.28
C GLU A 119 4.13 -9.31 -7.25
N VAL A 120 4.29 -8.08 -6.74
CA VAL A 120 4.46 -6.91 -7.63
C VAL A 120 5.87 -6.87 -8.23
N SER A 121 6.91 -7.29 -7.51
CA SER A 121 8.27 -7.45 -8.04
C SER A 121 8.48 -8.71 -8.88
N GLU A 122 7.63 -9.74 -8.69
CA GLU A 122 7.70 -11.07 -9.33
C GLU A 122 6.73 -11.24 -10.50
N ALA A 123 6.05 -10.17 -10.91
CA ALA A 123 5.64 -10.03 -12.30
C ALA A 123 6.92 -9.81 -13.15
N LYS A 124 7.80 -10.83 -13.17
CA LYS A 124 9.18 -10.89 -13.71
C LYS A 124 9.61 -9.62 -14.45
N LEU A 125 9.89 -8.54 -13.74
CA LEU A 125 10.63 -7.42 -14.32
C LEU A 125 12.00 -8.00 -14.71
N GLN A 126 12.51 -7.68 -15.90
CA GLN A 126 13.84 -8.14 -16.30
C GLN A 126 14.90 -7.49 -15.40
N THR A 127 15.19 -8.09 -14.25
CA THR A 127 16.31 -7.72 -13.38
C THR A 127 17.59 -8.49 -13.73
N GLY A 128 17.56 -9.27 -14.82
CA GLY A 128 18.68 -10.03 -15.36
C GLY A 128 19.34 -9.32 -16.55
N PRO A 129 20.45 -9.88 -17.08
CA PRO A 129 21.12 -9.29 -18.23
C PRO A 129 20.16 -9.18 -19.42
N LEU A 130 20.12 -8.00 -20.05
CA LEU A 130 19.31 -7.73 -21.25
C LEU A 130 19.58 -8.80 -22.33
N VAL A 131 18.58 -9.61 -22.66
CA VAL A 131 18.68 -10.66 -23.68
C VAL A 131 18.09 -10.14 -24.98
N PHE A 132 18.93 -10.03 -26.00
CA PHE A 132 18.51 -9.64 -27.35
C PHE A 132 17.87 -10.81 -28.09
N ASN A 133 16.76 -10.55 -28.77
CA ASN A 133 16.17 -11.51 -29.69
C ASN A 133 16.90 -11.45 -31.03
N GLU A 134 17.86 -12.35 -31.21
CA GLU A 134 18.70 -12.39 -32.42
C GLU A 134 17.89 -12.66 -33.68
N ALA A 135 16.83 -13.46 -33.60
CA ALA A 135 15.96 -13.72 -34.75
C ALA A 135 15.22 -12.44 -35.17
N ALA A 136 14.62 -11.73 -34.22
CA ALA A 136 13.95 -10.46 -34.52
C ALA A 136 14.91 -9.39 -35.08
N LEU A 137 16.16 -9.35 -34.61
CA LEU A 137 17.19 -8.45 -35.15
C LEU A 137 17.57 -8.80 -36.59
N GLN A 138 17.74 -10.08 -36.92
CA GLN A 138 18.02 -10.52 -38.29
C GLN A 138 16.84 -10.28 -39.23
N ASP A 139 15.61 -10.50 -38.75
CA ASP A 139 14.38 -10.33 -39.54
C ASP A 139 14.00 -8.84 -39.75
N SER A 140 14.57 -7.92 -38.95
CA SER A 140 14.28 -6.48 -38.98
C SER A 140 14.73 -5.74 -40.24
N GLN A 141 15.48 -6.39 -41.14
CA GLN A 141 16.11 -5.79 -42.33
C GLN A 141 17.06 -4.61 -42.04
N MET A 142 17.44 -4.40 -40.78
CA MET A 142 18.41 -3.39 -40.36
C MET A 142 19.83 -3.77 -40.79
N THR A 143 20.64 -2.78 -41.16
CA THR A 143 22.08 -2.97 -41.42
C THR A 143 22.83 -3.35 -40.14
N GLU A 144 24.00 -3.96 -40.27
CA GLU A 144 24.81 -4.34 -39.09
C GLU A 144 25.10 -3.16 -38.16
N SER A 145 25.40 -1.99 -38.73
CA SER A 145 25.60 -0.75 -37.97
C SER A 145 24.35 -0.29 -37.21
N GLU A 146 23.17 -0.47 -37.79
CA GLU A 146 21.91 -0.11 -37.13
C GLU A 146 21.58 -1.10 -36.01
N GLN A 147 21.89 -2.39 -36.19
CA GLN A 147 21.74 -3.41 -35.14
C GLN A 147 22.70 -3.16 -33.98
N GLU A 148 23.95 -2.77 -34.25
CA GLU A 148 24.91 -2.38 -33.21
C GLU A 148 24.45 -1.12 -32.46
N PHE A 149 23.97 -0.11 -33.18
CA PHE A 149 23.39 1.09 -32.59
C PHE A 149 22.23 0.73 -31.67
N PHE A 150 21.27 -0.09 -32.13
CA PHE A 150 20.15 -0.57 -31.33
C PHE A 150 20.62 -1.26 -30.05
N ARG A 151 21.57 -2.21 -30.15
CA ARG A 151 22.12 -2.90 -28.97
C ARG A 151 22.75 -1.93 -27.97
N SER A 152 23.45 -0.93 -28.48
CA SER A 152 24.13 0.06 -27.65
C SER A 152 23.14 0.94 -26.89
N GLU A 153 22.11 1.46 -27.58
CA GLU A 153 21.10 2.32 -26.95
C GLU A 153 20.23 1.51 -25.97
N MET A 154 19.83 0.29 -26.32
CA MET A 154 19.05 -0.57 -25.42
C MET A 154 19.83 -0.90 -24.15
N LYS A 155 21.12 -1.24 -24.23
CA LYS A 155 21.96 -1.46 -23.05
C LYS A 155 22.08 -0.20 -22.18
N LYS A 156 22.25 0.96 -22.80
CA LYS A 156 22.40 2.25 -22.13
C LYS A 156 21.14 2.63 -21.34
N TYR A 157 19.96 2.51 -21.94
CA TYR A 157 18.71 2.84 -21.29
C TYR A 157 18.20 1.76 -20.35
N HIS A 158 18.45 0.48 -20.63
CA HIS A 158 18.11 -0.60 -19.70
C HIS A 158 18.80 -0.43 -18.34
N LYS A 159 20.06 0.03 -18.31
CA LYS A 159 20.75 0.36 -17.05
C LYS A 159 20.03 1.43 -16.22
N LYS A 160 19.38 2.39 -16.87
CA LYS A 160 18.58 3.42 -16.18
C LYS A 160 17.34 2.81 -15.54
N TYR A 161 16.70 1.88 -16.24
CA TYR A 161 15.58 1.11 -15.70
C TYR A 161 16.01 0.14 -14.57
N GLU A 162 17.15 -0.54 -14.70
CA GLU A 162 17.72 -1.38 -13.64
C GLU A 162 17.97 -0.59 -12.35
N TYR A 163 18.43 0.66 -12.46
CA TYR A 163 18.55 1.54 -11.30
C TYR A 163 17.19 1.70 -10.60
N LEU A 164 16.12 2.00 -11.34
CA LEU A 164 14.77 2.14 -10.78
C LEU A 164 14.28 0.84 -10.12
N CYS A 165 14.58 -0.34 -10.66
CA CYS A 165 14.21 -1.59 -9.99
C CYS A 165 14.81 -1.70 -8.56
N ASN A 166 16.01 -1.15 -8.36
CA ASN A 166 16.81 -1.29 -7.14
C ASN A 166 16.64 -0.15 -6.12
N VAL A 167 15.81 0.86 -6.39
CA VAL A 167 15.53 1.99 -5.48
C VAL A 167 14.93 1.52 -4.14
N ASP A 168 15.14 2.27 -3.06
CA ASP A 168 14.60 1.97 -1.74
C ASP A 168 13.05 1.88 -1.74
N SER A 169 12.55 0.96 -0.93
CA SER A 169 11.13 0.81 -0.60
C SER A 169 10.44 2.09 -0.12
N GLU A 170 11.14 2.99 0.58
CA GLU A 170 10.54 4.23 1.07
C GLU A 170 10.12 5.14 -0.09
N ILE A 171 11.01 5.33 -1.07
CA ILE A 171 10.74 6.12 -2.29
C ILE A 171 9.63 5.47 -3.11
N LYS A 172 9.66 4.14 -3.24
CA LYS A 172 8.62 3.37 -3.93
C LYS A 172 7.22 3.61 -3.34
N LEU A 173 7.12 3.82 -2.02
CA LEU A 173 5.86 4.08 -1.34
C LEU A 173 5.38 5.53 -1.47
N MET A 174 6.30 6.49 -1.68
CA MET A 174 5.93 7.89 -1.93
C MET A 174 5.35 8.09 -3.33
N LEU A 175 5.67 7.21 -4.27
CA LEU A 175 5.30 7.32 -5.67
C LEU A 175 4.11 6.40 -6.00
N PRO A 176 2.89 6.93 -6.16
CA PRO A 176 1.67 6.11 -6.19
C PRO A 176 1.61 5.15 -7.39
N THR A 177 2.18 5.52 -8.53
CA THR A 177 2.16 4.74 -9.79
C THR A 177 3.40 3.88 -10.00
N TYR A 178 4.37 3.91 -9.09
CA TYR A 178 5.72 3.35 -9.30
C TYR A 178 5.72 1.92 -9.84
N SER A 179 4.96 1.04 -9.18
CA SER A 179 4.84 -0.36 -9.56
C SER A 179 4.30 -0.55 -10.98
N GLU A 180 3.28 0.23 -11.34
CA GLU A 180 2.65 0.16 -12.66
C GLU A 180 3.60 0.71 -13.72
N ASP A 181 4.28 1.82 -13.42
CA ASP A 181 5.28 2.42 -14.29
C ASP A 181 6.41 1.45 -14.61
N MET A 182 6.93 0.72 -13.61
CA MET A 182 7.97 -0.30 -13.84
C MET A 182 7.51 -1.40 -14.80
N LYS A 183 6.26 -1.86 -14.69
CA LYS A 183 5.70 -2.88 -15.60
C LYS A 183 5.53 -2.34 -17.01
N VAL A 184 5.11 -1.08 -17.15
CA VAL A 184 4.97 -0.43 -18.46
C VAL A 184 6.34 -0.27 -19.11
N MET A 185 7.34 0.20 -18.38
CA MET A 185 8.72 0.32 -18.87
C MET A 185 9.28 -1.04 -19.29
N ASP A 186 9.11 -2.09 -18.47
CA ASP A 186 9.51 -3.47 -18.81
C ASP A 186 8.84 -3.95 -20.11
N GLY A 187 7.55 -3.65 -20.26
CA GLY A 187 6.78 -3.95 -21.47
C GLY A 187 7.35 -3.25 -22.69
N ILE A 188 7.69 -1.96 -22.59
CA ILE A 188 8.33 -1.21 -23.68
C ILE A 188 9.67 -1.86 -24.06
N PHE A 189 10.53 -2.18 -23.09
CA PHE A 189 11.81 -2.84 -23.37
C PHE A 189 11.63 -4.19 -24.05
N ARG A 190 10.71 -5.03 -23.59
CA ARG A 190 10.42 -6.34 -24.21
C ARG A 190 9.93 -6.19 -25.64
N GLU A 191 9.03 -5.24 -25.88
CA GLU A 191 8.49 -5.00 -27.21
C GLU A 191 9.60 -4.54 -28.16
N LEU A 192 10.45 -3.61 -27.73
CA LEU A 192 11.60 -3.18 -28.51
C LEU A 192 12.58 -4.32 -28.81
N LEU A 193 12.81 -5.23 -27.86
CA LEU A 193 13.67 -6.40 -28.08
C LEU A 193 13.08 -7.38 -29.11
N ASN A 194 11.75 -7.48 -29.21
CA ASN A 194 11.06 -8.33 -30.17
C ASN A 194 10.75 -7.64 -31.50
N ALA A 195 10.71 -6.31 -31.53
CA ALA A 195 10.45 -5.49 -32.70
C ALA A 195 11.44 -4.30 -32.77
N PRO A 196 12.73 -4.53 -33.10
CA PRO A 196 13.78 -3.50 -33.09
C PRO A 196 13.46 -2.28 -33.96
N VAL A 197 12.72 -2.47 -35.05
CA VAL A 197 12.26 -1.41 -35.97
C VAL A 197 11.41 -0.33 -35.29
N GLN A 198 10.81 -0.63 -34.13
CA GLN A 198 9.99 0.30 -33.38
C GLN A 198 10.80 1.27 -32.50
N LEU A 199 12.14 1.20 -32.52
CA LEU A 199 13.01 2.07 -31.74
C LEU A 199 12.67 3.56 -31.89
N LEU A 200 12.37 4.01 -33.11
CA LEU A 200 11.98 5.40 -33.39
C LEU A 200 10.64 5.78 -32.74
N SER A 201 9.69 4.84 -32.68
CA SER A 201 8.39 5.05 -32.03
C SER A 201 8.53 5.23 -30.52
N ALA A 202 9.58 4.69 -29.92
CA ALA A 202 9.93 4.77 -28.50
C ALA A 202 10.94 5.87 -28.15
N SER A 203 11.18 6.82 -29.06
CA SER A 203 12.15 7.90 -28.84
C SER A 203 11.80 8.78 -27.63
N ASP A 204 10.54 9.20 -27.50
CA ASP A 204 10.07 10.01 -26.36
C ASP A 204 10.35 9.29 -25.03
N PHE A 205 9.95 8.02 -24.93
CA PHE A 205 10.31 7.14 -23.81
C PHE A 205 11.82 7.12 -23.49
N LEU A 206 12.66 6.77 -24.48
CA LEU A 206 14.08 6.51 -24.26
C LEU A 206 14.85 7.79 -23.92
N TYR A 207 14.58 8.88 -24.64
CA TYR A 207 15.40 10.09 -24.58
C TYR A 207 14.87 11.15 -23.61
N GLN A 208 13.59 11.10 -23.23
CA GLN A 208 12.97 12.09 -22.36
C GLN A 208 12.35 11.46 -21.10
N ASP A 209 11.31 10.65 -21.24
CA ASP A 209 10.50 10.23 -20.10
C ASP A 209 11.27 9.33 -19.11
N LEU A 210 12.00 8.33 -19.59
CA LEU A 210 12.81 7.46 -18.73
C LEU A 210 13.95 8.23 -18.02
N PRO A 211 14.77 9.04 -18.72
CA PRO A 211 15.75 9.91 -18.07
C PRO A 211 15.15 10.85 -17.01
N ASP A 212 14.02 11.49 -17.32
CA ASP A 212 13.36 12.43 -16.41
C ASP A 212 12.82 11.72 -15.17
N TYR A 213 12.23 10.53 -15.34
CA TYR A 213 11.78 9.69 -14.24
C TYR A 213 12.94 9.35 -13.30
N VAL A 214 14.08 8.91 -13.85
CA VAL A 214 15.29 8.60 -13.07
C VAL A 214 15.80 9.82 -12.31
N ASN A 215 15.81 10.99 -12.94
CA ASN A 215 16.27 12.22 -12.30
C ASN A 215 15.38 12.63 -11.13
N LEU A 216 14.05 12.49 -11.25
CA LEU A 216 13.10 12.78 -10.16
C LEU A 216 13.27 11.79 -8.99
N VAL A 217 13.47 10.51 -9.30
CA VAL A 217 13.71 9.48 -8.27
C VAL A 217 15.03 9.73 -7.54
N ARG A 218 16.12 10.06 -8.26
CA ARG A 218 17.40 10.45 -7.64
C ARG A 218 17.30 11.72 -6.81
N ALA A 219 16.56 12.72 -7.29
CA ALA A 219 16.33 13.94 -6.52
C ALA A 219 15.62 13.63 -5.20
N THR A 220 14.65 12.71 -5.23
CA THR A 220 13.94 12.24 -4.03
C THR A 220 14.89 11.50 -3.10
N GLU A 221 15.69 10.56 -3.62
CA GLU A 221 16.70 9.82 -2.84
C GLU A 221 17.66 10.77 -2.12
N ASN A 222 18.24 11.73 -2.85
CA ASN A 222 19.15 12.73 -2.29
C ASN A 222 18.51 13.55 -1.16
N VAL A 223 17.24 13.95 -1.33
CA VAL A 223 16.53 14.73 -0.30
C VAL A 223 16.22 13.88 0.95
N LEU A 224 15.96 12.58 0.78
CA LEU A 224 15.73 11.68 1.91
C LEU A 224 17.01 11.36 2.68
N ASP A 225 18.13 11.21 1.97
CA ASP A 225 19.45 10.98 2.55
C ASP A 225 20.04 12.23 3.23
N ASN A 226 19.53 13.42 2.90
CA ASN A 226 19.97 14.68 3.52
C ASN A 226 19.51 14.79 5.00
N VAL A 227 20.50 14.96 5.88
CA VAL A 227 20.29 15.12 7.34
C VAL A 227 19.66 16.48 7.69
N ILE A 228 19.99 17.53 6.93
CA ILE A 228 19.43 18.87 7.09
C ILE A 228 18.48 19.11 5.93
N LYS A 229 17.18 19.24 6.23
CA LYS A 229 16.13 19.46 5.22
C LYS A 229 15.84 20.94 5.09
N GLU A 230 16.14 21.52 3.94
CA GLU A 230 15.85 22.91 3.63
C GLU A 230 14.39 23.12 3.18
N ALA A 231 13.94 24.37 3.05
CA ALA A 231 12.59 24.66 2.58
C ALA A 231 12.37 24.17 1.13
N ASP A 232 13.41 24.23 0.30
CA ASP A 232 13.38 23.80 -1.09
C ASP A 232 13.27 22.26 -1.22
N ASP A 233 13.84 21.51 -0.27
CA ASP A 233 13.72 20.05 -0.21
C ASP A 233 12.27 19.59 -0.02
N LYS A 234 11.52 20.30 0.83
CA LYS A 234 10.09 20.02 1.04
C LYS A 234 9.27 20.27 -0.22
N LYS A 235 9.63 21.29 -0.99
CA LYS A 235 8.98 21.61 -2.27
C LYS A 235 9.24 20.50 -3.28
N ILE A 236 10.48 20.01 -3.38
CA ILE A 236 10.83 18.87 -4.24
C ILE A 236 9.99 17.65 -3.89
N LEU A 237 9.94 17.25 -2.61
CA LEU A 237 9.15 16.08 -2.18
C LEU A 237 7.64 16.24 -2.46
N SER A 238 7.12 17.47 -2.46
CA SER A 238 5.71 17.73 -2.77
C SER A 238 5.38 17.70 -4.27
N GLU A 239 6.31 18.11 -5.14
CA GLU A 239 6.06 18.22 -6.59
C GLU A 239 6.42 16.94 -7.36
N VAL A 240 7.33 16.12 -6.85
CA VAL A 240 7.82 14.92 -7.54
C VAL A 240 6.68 13.92 -7.84
N PRO A 241 5.74 13.61 -6.92
CA PRO A 241 4.64 12.70 -7.22
C PRO A 241 3.78 13.14 -8.42
N ASP A 242 3.50 14.43 -8.54
CA ASP A 242 2.70 14.99 -9.64
C ASP A 242 3.44 14.93 -10.98
N LYS A 243 4.75 15.25 -10.98
CA LYS A 243 5.59 15.14 -12.17
C LYS A 243 5.73 13.68 -12.63
N ILE A 244 5.86 12.74 -11.69
CA ILE A 244 5.89 11.31 -11.99
C ILE A 244 4.55 10.81 -12.52
N ALA A 245 3.42 11.30 -12.00
CA ALA A 245 2.10 10.95 -12.54
C ALA A 245 1.90 11.45 -13.99
N LEU A 246 2.45 12.62 -14.32
CA LEU A 246 2.45 13.12 -15.70
C LEU A 246 3.28 12.21 -16.62
N ILE A 247 4.51 11.87 -16.21
CA ILE A 247 5.37 10.96 -16.98
C ILE A 247 4.71 9.59 -17.12
N SER A 248 4.09 9.05 -16.06
CA SER A 248 3.32 7.79 -16.08
C SER A 248 2.28 7.77 -17.21
N THR A 249 1.58 8.89 -17.41
CA THR A 249 0.60 9.02 -18.49
C THR A 249 1.26 8.95 -19.87
N HIS A 250 2.44 9.54 -20.04
CA HIS A 250 3.21 9.45 -21.27
C HIS A 250 3.73 8.02 -21.51
N LEU A 251 4.27 7.36 -20.49
CA LEU A 251 4.72 5.97 -20.57
C LEU A 251 3.62 5.03 -21.05
N GLN A 252 2.40 5.19 -20.53
CA GLN A 252 1.26 4.39 -20.98
C GLN A 252 0.89 4.66 -22.44
N LYS A 253 1.01 5.91 -22.90
CA LYS A 253 0.75 6.30 -24.28
C LYS A 253 1.82 5.72 -25.22
N ASP A 254 3.07 5.76 -24.82
CA ASP A 254 4.18 5.22 -25.59
C ASP A 254 4.11 3.70 -25.68
N PHE A 255 3.87 3.02 -24.55
CA PHE A 255 3.63 1.58 -24.57
C PHE A 255 2.48 1.20 -25.49
N LYS A 256 1.41 2.02 -25.52
CA LYS A 256 0.33 1.82 -26.48
C LYS A 256 0.82 1.96 -27.92
N LYS A 257 1.47 3.07 -28.26
CA LYS A 257 1.99 3.34 -29.61
C LYS A 257 2.90 2.22 -30.13
N ILE A 258 3.74 1.68 -29.25
CA ILE A 258 4.72 0.65 -29.58
C ILE A 258 4.02 -0.71 -29.79
N THR A 259 3.04 -1.06 -28.95
CA THR A 259 2.28 -2.33 -29.06
C THR A 259 1.11 -2.29 -30.06
N ASP A 260 0.89 -1.19 -30.79
CA ASP A 260 -0.29 -1.04 -31.65
C ASP A 260 -0.34 -2.07 -32.79
N SER A 261 0.80 -2.42 -33.39
CA SER A 261 0.86 -3.41 -34.47
C SER A 261 0.46 -4.81 -33.98
N GLU A 262 1.01 -5.26 -32.85
CA GLU A 262 0.64 -6.55 -32.24
C GLU A 262 -0.84 -6.58 -31.86
N ARG A 263 -1.36 -5.48 -31.30
CA ARG A 263 -2.78 -5.41 -30.91
C ARG A 263 -3.72 -5.48 -32.09
N GLU A 264 -3.39 -4.86 -33.22
CA GLU A 264 -4.19 -4.98 -34.43
C GLU A 264 -4.13 -6.39 -35.02
N GLU A 265 -2.98 -7.08 -34.92
CA GLU A 265 -2.87 -8.48 -35.31
C GLU A 265 -3.69 -9.42 -34.42
N LEU A 266 -3.61 -9.26 -33.10
CA LEU A 266 -4.42 -10.01 -32.14
C LEU A 266 -5.92 -9.78 -32.35
N LYS A 267 -6.34 -8.55 -32.66
CA LYS A 267 -7.74 -8.25 -33.02
C LYS A 267 -8.17 -8.97 -34.29
N LYS A 268 -7.32 -9.07 -35.31
CA LYS A 268 -7.60 -9.84 -36.54
C LYS A 268 -7.75 -11.34 -36.23
N GLN A 269 -6.86 -11.91 -35.43
CA GLN A 269 -6.93 -13.32 -35.01
C GLN A 269 -8.19 -13.60 -34.19
N LEU A 270 -8.54 -12.73 -33.23
CA LEU A 270 -9.76 -12.86 -32.45
C LEU A 270 -11.03 -12.84 -33.32
N ARG A 271 -11.08 -11.93 -34.31
CA ARG A 271 -12.18 -11.90 -35.29
C ARG A 271 -12.27 -13.19 -36.08
N GLN A 272 -11.14 -13.74 -36.53
CA GLN A 272 -11.08 -15.02 -37.25
C GLN A 272 -11.58 -16.19 -36.39
N VAL A 273 -11.16 -16.27 -35.13
CA VAL A 273 -11.63 -17.30 -34.19
C VAL A 273 -13.13 -17.16 -33.92
N GLN A 274 -13.65 -15.93 -33.79
CA GLN A 274 -15.08 -15.69 -33.63
C GLN A 274 -15.89 -16.06 -34.87
N THR A 275 -15.38 -15.78 -36.08
CA THR A 275 -16.04 -16.19 -37.32
C THR A 275 -16.05 -17.71 -37.51
N ILE A 276 -14.99 -18.42 -37.11
CA ILE A 276 -14.97 -19.89 -37.13
C ILE A 276 -15.99 -20.44 -36.12
N ARG A 277 -16.02 -19.90 -34.90
CA ARG A 277 -16.98 -20.33 -33.86
C ARG A 277 -18.43 -20.12 -34.28
N ASN A 278 -18.74 -19.00 -34.95
CA ASN A 278 -20.11 -18.65 -35.35
C ASN A 278 -20.51 -19.25 -36.72
N GLY A 279 -19.57 -19.84 -37.47
CA GLY A 279 -19.82 -20.53 -38.73
C GLY A 279 -19.91 -22.05 -38.61
N ILE A 280 -19.93 -22.58 -37.38
CA ILE A 280 -20.07 -24.01 -37.06
C ILE A 280 -21.52 -24.37 -36.63
N ASP A 281 -22.46 -23.41 -36.65
CA ASP A 281 -23.90 -23.66 -36.47
C ASP A 281 -24.63 -23.90 -37.80
#